data_AF-A0A848G2H5-F1
#
_entry.id   AF-A0A848G2H5-F1
#
_cell.length_a   1.000
_cell.length_b   1.000
_cell.length_c   1.000
_cell.angle_alpha   90.00
_cell.angle_beta   90.00
_cell.angle_gamma   90.00
#
_symmetry.space_group_name_H-M   'P 1'
#
loop_
_entity.id
_entity.type
_entity.pdbx_description
1 polymer ?
#
loop_
_entity_poly.entity_id
_entity_poly.type
_entity_poly.pdbx_seq_one_letter_code
_entity_poly.pdbx_strand_id
1 'polypeptide(L)'
;MIRREKMVIPESYKGYTDLVTEINPVDGLLKSTKQFRKLINSIPKQKADYAYAPGKWTLKELLQHIIDSERVFVYRSLHMARKDAAALPGFEENDWADASRGKERKWKDLIEEFFFLRKANELFFVSLNEQQLLQTGTANNNTVSVAALALAIAGHLRHHIGVIEKRYLKPYPAKEKSQAAPVKKNAAKKNAAKKKAEVKKKEAPGKKKVNTPKKKSAPRKTTETGDLKKDVGFATPKGGAPVRKKAAKRK
;
A
#
# COMPACT_ATOMS: atom_id res chain seq x y z
N MET A 1 -3.66 29.11 10.43
CA MET A 1 -3.99 27.86 11.18
C MET A 1 -5.25 27.28 10.56
N ILE A 2 -5.20 26.08 9.99
CA ILE A 2 -6.36 25.46 9.34
C ILE A 2 -7.29 24.88 10.41
N ARG A 3 -8.50 25.40 10.51
CA ARG A 3 -9.52 24.84 11.41
C ARG A 3 -10.22 23.65 10.74
N ARG A 4 -10.71 22.71 11.56
CA ARG A 4 -11.31 21.44 11.10
C ARG A 4 -12.52 21.66 10.20
N GLU A 5 -13.30 22.71 10.46
CA GLU A 5 -14.51 23.05 9.73
C GLU A 5 -14.23 23.51 8.29
N LYS A 6 -12.99 23.94 8.00
CA LYS A 6 -12.55 24.28 6.64
C LYS A 6 -12.06 23.07 5.86
N MET A 7 -11.86 21.92 6.50
CA MET A 7 -11.33 20.72 5.87
C MET A 7 -12.46 19.91 5.24
N VAL A 8 -12.18 19.27 4.11
CA VAL A 8 -13.08 18.26 3.53
C VAL A 8 -12.64 16.89 4.03
N ILE A 9 -13.37 16.36 5.01
CA ILE A 9 -13.11 15.06 5.63
C ILE A 9 -14.27 14.12 5.25
N PRO A 10 -14.06 13.15 4.34
CA PRO A 10 -15.07 12.15 4.01
C PRO A 10 -15.32 11.20 5.20
N GLU A 11 -16.52 10.63 5.26
CA GLU A 11 -16.94 9.76 6.37
C GLU A 11 -16.01 8.55 6.55
N SER A 12 -15.52 7.97 5.45
CA SER A 12 -14.59 6.84 5.45
C SER A 12 -13.24 7.12 6.14
N TYR A 13 -12.87 8.39 6.34
CA TYR A 13 -11.62 8.78 6.98
C TYR A 13 -11.79 9.12 8.47
N LYS A 14 -13.03 9.26 8.97
CA LYS A 14 -13.30 9.71 10.33
C LYS A 14 -12.74 8.78 11.41
N GLY A 15 -12.75 7.47 11.15
CA GLY A 15 -12.14 6.48 12.03
C GLY A 15 -10.66 6.74 12.35
N TYR A 16 -9.95 7.49 11.50
CA TYR A 16 -8.61 7.99 11.78
C TYR A 16 -8.62 9.44 12.24
N THR A 17 -9.28 10.34 11.51
CA THR A 17 -9.16 11.78 11.80
C THR A 17 -9.72 12.16 13.16
N ASP A 18 -10.71 11.43 13.69
CA ASP A 18 -11.28 11.69 15.02
C ASP A 18 -10.34 11.28 16.17
N LEU A 19 -9.32 10.46 15.89
CA LEU A 19 -8.26 10.14 16.85
C LEU A 19 -7.26 11.30 17.01
N VAL A 20 -7.43 12.40 16.25
CA VAL A 20 -6.57 13.58 16.28
C VAL A 20 -7.34 14.76 16.83
N THR A 21 -7.06 15.11 18.10
CA THR A 21 -7.72 16.21 18.81
C THR A 21 -6.99 17.54 18.68
N GLU A 22 -5.78 17.52 18.11
CA GLU A 22 -5.00 18.71 17.84
C GLU A 22 -5.68 19.61 16.79
N ILE A 23 -5.77 20.90 17.08
CA ILE A 23 -6.34 21.89 16.15
C ILE A 23 -5.51 21.99 14.86
N ASN A 24 -4.18 21.98 15.01
CA ASN A 24 -3.25 22.00 13.88
C ASN A 24 -2.91 20.56 13.44
N PRO A 25 -3.22 20.16 12.19
CA PRO A 25 -2.89 18.81 11.69
C PRO A 25 -1.41 18.45 11.81
N VAL A 26 -0.52 19.43 11.64
CA VAL A 26 0.93 19.22 11.76
C VAL A 26 1.33 18.84 13.18
N ASP A 27 0.69 19.43 14.19
CA ASP A 27 0.94 19.08 15.59
C ASP A 27 0.48 17.64 15.88
N GLY A 28 -0.63 17.21 15.27
CA GLY A 28 -1.10 15.83 15.32
C GLY A 28 -0.06 14.84 14.79
N LEU A 29 0.55 15.15 13.63
CA LEU A 29 1.65 14.35 13.06
C LEU A 29 2.81 14.24 14.04
N LEU A 30 3.35 15.37 14.50
CA LEU A 30 4.52 15.42 15.39
C LEU A 30 4.28 14.67 16.72
N LYS A 31 3.09 14.83 17.31
CA LYS A 31 2.73 14.14 18.55
C LYS A 31 2.54 12.64 18.34
N SER A 32 1.89 12.23 17.25
CA SER A 32 1.75 10.80 16.92
C SER A 32 3.13 10.13 16.71
N THR A 33 4.07 10.83 16.07
CA THR A 33 5.46 10.35 15.90
C THR A 33 6.15 10.15 17.25
N LYS A 34 6.02 11.11 18.19
CA LYS A 34 6.59 10.99 19.54
C LYS A 34 5.97 9.82 20.32
N GLN A 35 4.64 9.66 20.26
CA GLN A 35 3.93 8.54 20.88
C GLN A 35 4.42 7.20 20.34
N PHE A 36 4.51 7.08 19.02
CA PHE A 36 4.96 5.86 18.37
C PHE A 36 6.42 5.53 18.69
N ARG A 37 7.31 6.54 18.74
CA ARG A 37 8.71 6.34 19.15
C ARG A 37 8.83 5.77 20.56
N LYS A 38 8.01 6.24 21.51
CA LYS A 38 7.98 5.68 22.86
C LYS A 38 7.51 4.23 22.84
N LEU A 39 6.42 3.94 22.12
CA LEU A 39 5.86 2.59 22.02
C LEU A 39 6.85 1.62 21.37
N ILE A 40 7.35 1.93 20.17
CA ILE A 40 8.17 1.02 19.37
C ILE A 40 9.46 0.62 20.08
N ASN A 41 10.05 1.54 20.85
CA ASN A 41 11.24 1.29 21.66
C ASN A 41 10.95 0.41 22.90
N SER A 42 9.70 0.33 23.34
CA SER A 42 9.28 -0.54 24.44
C SER A 42 8.95 -1.97 24.02
N ILE A 43 8.83 -2.24 22.72
CA ILE A 43 8.46 -3.57 22.21
C ILE A 43 9.64 -4.54 22.38
N PRO A 44 9.46 -5.67 23.09
CA PRO A 44 10.50 -6.69 23.20
C PRO A 44 10.86 -7.26 21.82
N LYS A 45 12.15 -7.45 21.54
CA LYS A 45 12.62 -7.92 20.21
C LYS A 45 11.96 -9.23 19.77
N GLN A 46 11.66 -10.11 20.72
CA GLN A 46 11.02 -11.41 20.47
C GLN A 46 9.58 -11.27 19.93
N LYS A 47 8.94 -10.11 20.08
CA LYS A 47 7.59 -9.83 19.57
C LYS A 47 7.57 -9.41 18.10
N ALA A 48 8.72 -9.15 17.46
CA ALA A 48 8.75 -8.70 16.06
C ALA A 48 8.03 -9.67 15.10
N ASP A 49 8.20 -10.98 15.31
CA ASP A 49 7.57 -12.05 14.55
C ASP A 49 6.25 -12.55 15.15
N TYR A 50 5.77 -11.92 16.23
CA TYR A 50 4.55 -12.35 16.91
C TYR A 50 3.29 -11.86 16.17
N ALA A 51 2.36 -12.79 15.94
CA ALA A 51 0.98 -12.52 15.52
C ALA A 51 0.01 -12.92 16.65
N TYR A 52 -1.00 -12.09 16.91
CA TYR A 52 -1.91 -12.31 18.05
C TYR A 52 -2.98 -13.38 17.84
N ALA A 53 -3.16 -13.86 16.60
CA ALA A 53 -4.05 -14.95 16.26
C ALA A 53 -3.65 -15.56 14.89
N PRO A 54 -4.08 -16.80 14.59
CA PRO A 54 -3.90 -17.40 13.26
C PRO A 54 -4.48 -16.50 12.15
N GLY A 55 -3.75 -16.36 11.05
CA GLY A 55 -4.16 -15.53 9.91
C GLY A 55 -4.09 -14.01 10.15
N LYS A 56 -3.49 -13.56 11.27
CA LYS A 56 -3.24 -12.14 11.52
C LYS A 56 -1.78 -11.79 11.26
N TRP A 57 -1.55 -10.53 10.92
CA TRP A 57 -0.21 -10.00 10.68
C TRP A 57 0.69 -10.11 11.90
N THR A 58 1.95 -10.43 11.65
CA THR A 58 3.05 -10.21 12.60
C THR A 58 3.23 -8.72 12.86
N LEU A 59 3.95 -8.34 13.94
CA LEU A 59 4.30 -6.94 14.16
C LEU A 59 5.11 -6.34 13.01
N LYS A 60 5.97 -7.12 12.36
CA LYS A 60 6.71 -6.69 11.17
C LYS A 60 5.80 -6.34 9.99
N GLU A 61 4.83 -7.20 9.70
CA GLU A 61 3.84 -6.93 8.64
C GLU A 61 2.96 -5.73 8.99
N LEU A 62 2.56 -5.59 10.25
CA LEU A 62 1.81 -4.40 10.70
C LEU A 62 2.63 -3.12 10.52
N LEU A 63 3.92 -3.13 10.87
CA LEU A 63 4.80 -1.98 10.67
C LEU A 63 5.02 -1.69 9.18
N GLN A 64 5.17 -2.73 8.35
CA GLN A 64 5.24 -2.58 6.90
C GLN A 64 3.96 -1.94 6.34
N HIS A 65 2.79 -2.38 6.77
CA HIS A 65 1.50 -1.77 6.40
C HIS A 65 1.43 -0.29 6.78
N ILE A 66 1.94 0.10 7.96
CA ILE A 66 2.02 1.52 8.37
C ILE A 66 2.90 2.29 7.39
N ILE A 67 4.08 1.77 7.05
CA ILE A 67 5.01 2.39 6.09
C ILE A 67 4.37 2.57 4.72
N ASP A 68 3.67 1.55 4.20
CA ASP A 68 3.02 1.63 2.90
C ASP A 68 1.89 2.66 2.89
N SER A 69 1.12 2.72 3.98
CA SER A 69 0.05 3.71 4.19
C SER A 69 0.60 5.14 4.24
N GLU A 70 1.74 5.38 4.90
CA GLU A 70 2.45 6.68 4.88
C GLU A 70 2.73 7.14 3.44
N ARG A 71 3.27 6.23 2.61
CA ARG A 71 3.63 6.52 1.21
C ARG A 71 2.41 6.87 0.39
N VAL A 72 1.34 6.09 0.54
CA VAL A 72 0.09 6.33 -0.19
C VAL A 72 -0.53 7.68 0.21
N PHE A 73 -0.64 7.98 1.51
CA PHE A 73 -1.26 9.21 1.96
C PHE A 73 -0.44 10.47 1.66
N VAL A 74 0.90 10.40 1.76
CA VAL A 74 1.74 11.56 1.41
C VAL A 74 1.77 11.78 -0.10
N TYR A 75 1.76 10.72 -0.91
CA TYR A 75 1.70 10.87 -2.37
C TYR A 75 0.38 11.52 -2.81
N ARG A 76 -0.75 11.09 -2.24
CA ARG A 76 -2.05 11.75 -2.45
C ARG A 76 -2.01 13.21 -2.04
N SER A 77 -1.43 13.51 -0.88
CA SER A 77 -1.26 14.89 -0.40
C SER A 77 -0.41 15.73 -1.34
N LEU A 78 0.71 15.20 -1.84
CA LEU A 78 1.58 15.86 -2.82
C LEU A 78 0.81 16.18 -4.10
N HIS A 79 0.15 15.18 -4.66
CA HIS A 79 -0.64 15.29 -5.88
C HIS A 79 -1.69 16.41 -5.79
N MET A 80 -2.47 16.40 -4.71
CA MET A 80 -3.51 17.41 -4.45
C MET A 80 -2.92 18.80 -4.16
N ALA A 81 -1.84 18.89 -3.38
CA ALA A 81 -1.16 20.15 -3.08
C ALA A 81 -0.49 20.78 -4.32
N ARG A 82 -0.36 20.03 -5.42
CA ARG A 82 0.11 20.52 -6.73
C ARG A 82 -1.03 20.74 -7.73
N LYS A 83 -2.28 20.64 -7.28
CA LYS A 83 -3.50 20.83 -8.08
C LYS A 83 -3.58 19.87 -9.28
N ASP A 84 -2.97 18.69 -9.17
CA ASP A 84 -3.19 17.64 -10.16
C ASP A 84 -4.58 17.04 -9.95
N ALA A 85 -5.34 16.97 -11.05
CA ALA A 85 -6.75 16.60 -11.07
C ALA A 85 -7.00 15.09 -11.21
N ALA A 86 -5.95 14.29 -11.44
CA ALA A 86 -6.13 12.84 -11.56
C ALA A 86 -6.69 12.22 -10.26
N ALA A 87 -7.69 11.35 -10.42
CA ALA A 87 -8.24 10.59 -9.30
C ALA A 87 -7.27 9.47 -8.91
N LEU A 88 -6.97 9.36 -7.61
CA LEU A 88 -6.03 8.36 -7.10
C LEU A 88 -6.78 7.14 -6.55
N PRO A 89 -6.35 5.91 -6.90
CA PRO A 89 -7.05 4.70 -6.51
C PRO A 89 -6.94 4.40 -5.02
N GLY A 90 -7.84 3.57 -4.51
CA GLY A 90 -7.68 2.86 -3.24
C GLY A 90 -6.58 1.80 -3.31
N PHE A 91 -6.39 1.06 -2.23
CA PHE A 91 -5.52 -0.11 -2.20
C PHE A 91 -6.09 -1.17 -1.25
N GLU A 92 -5.89 -2.45 -1.59
CA GLU A 92 -6.31 -3.59 -0.78
C GLU A 92 -5.18 -3.97 0.18
N GLU A 93 -5.37 -3.67 1.47
CA GLU A 93 -4.29 -3.75 2.46
C GLU A 93 -3.76 -5.17 2.67
N ASN A 94 -4.64 -6.17 2.57
CA ASN A 94 -4.25 -7.58 2.73
C ASN A 94 -3.39 -8.05 1.55
N ASP A 95 -3.79 -7.74 0.31
CA ASP A 95 -3.02 -8.09 -0.88
C ASP A 95 -1.63 -7.44 -0.86
N TRP A 96 -1.56 -6.19 -0.39
CA TRP A 96 -0.30 -5.47 -0.22
C TRP A 96 0.58 -6.11 0.87
N ALA A 97 -0.01 -6.46 2.02
CA ALA A 97 0.71 -7.15 3.09
C ALA A 97 1.30 -8.48 2.61
N ASP A 98 0.53 -9.27 1.86
CA ASP A 98 0.97 -10.54 1.27
C ASP A 98 2.12 -10.35 0.27
N ALA A 99 2.08 -9.28 -0.53
CA ALA A 99 3.13 -8.94 -1.50
C ALA A 99 4.37 -8.24 -0.88
N SER A 100 4.26 -7.71 0.34
CA SER A 100 5.26 -6.81 0.94
C SER A 100 6.57 -7.47 1.35
N ARG A 101 6.57 -8.80 1.52
CA ARG A 101 7.65 -9.56 2.18
C ARG A 101 8.00 -9.02 3.57
N GLY A 102 7.06 -8.36 4.26
CA GLY A 102 7.29 -7.73 5.57
C GLY A 102 7.86 -8.69 6.62
N LYS A 103 7.46 -9.97 6.59
CA LYS A 103 8.01 -11.02 7.47
C LYS A 103 9.51 -11.26 7.29
N GLU A 104 10.06 -11.04 6.10
CA GLU A 104 11.47 -11.29 5.80
C GLU A 104 12.38 -10.12 6.21
N ARG A 105 11.80 -8.95 6.49
CA ARG A 105 12.56 -7.75 6.81
C ARG A 105 13.08 -7.76 8.23
N LYS A 106 14.22 -7.09 8.46
CA LYS A 106 14.74 -6.89 9.81
C LYS A 106 13.91 -5.82 10.52
N TRP A 107 13.60 -6.07 11.79
CA TRP A 107 12.83 -5.13 12.63
C TRP A 107 13.46 -3.75 12.70
N LYS A 108 14.80 -3.68 12.85
CA LYS A 108 15.53 -2.40 12.91
C LYS A 108 15.38 -1.60 11.61
N ASP A 109 15.49 -2.26 10.46
CA ASP A 109 15.41 -1.62 9.14
C ASP A 109 14.00 -1.04 8.90
N LEU A 110 12.95 -1.76 9.34
CA LEU A 110 11.57 -1.26 9.28
C LEU A 110 11.37 -0.01 10.16
N ILE A 111 11.90 -0.02 11.38
CA ILE A 111 11.82 1.13 12.30
C ILE A 111 12.55 2.34 11.72
N GLU A 112 13.75 2.12 11.20
CA GLU A 112 14.56 3.16 10.59
C GLU A 112 13.86 3.78 9.37
N GLU A 113 13.38 2.94 8.46
CA GLU A 113 12.62 3.40 7.30
C GLU A 113 11.39 4.21 7.71
N PHE A 114 10.59 3.73 8.66
CA PHE A 114 9.42 4.44 9.14
C PHE A 114 9.80 5.85 9.63
N PHE A 115 10.85 5.99 10.45
CA PHE A 115 11.21 7.29 11.00
C PHE A 115 11.81 8.24 9.97
N PHE A 116 12.58 7.75 9.00
CA PHE A 116 13.04 8.58 7.89
C PHE A 116 11.88 9.04 7.01
N LEU A 117 10.98 8.13 6.64
CA LEU A 117 9.79 8.44 5.86
C LEU A 117 8.90 9.44 6.59
N ARG A 118 8.59 9.17 7.86
CA ARG A 118 7.77 10.07 8.68
C ARG A 118 8.40 11.45 8.81
N LYS A 119 9.72 11.54 8.97
CA LYS A 119 10.40 12.84 9.02
C LYS A 119 10.29 13.61 7.70
N ALA A 120 10.43 12.93 6.57
CA ALA A 120 10.23 13.54 5.26
C ALA A 120 8.78 14.03 5.09
N ASN A 121 7.80 13.24 5.53
CA ASN A 121 6.38 13.60 5.49
C ASN A 121 6.08 14.83 6.38
N GLU A 122 6.62 14.87 7.60
CA GLU A 122 6.50 16.03 8.50
C GLU A 122 7.04 17.31 7.83
N LEU A 123 8.23 17.25 7.23
CA LEU A 123 8.83 18.39 6.52
C LEU A 123 7.97 18.81 5.32
N PHE A 124 7.42 17.86 4.57
CA PHE A 124 6.51 18.14 3.47
C PHE A 124 5.29 18.94 3.95
N PHE A 125 4.57 18.49 4.99
CA PHE A 125 3.38 19.20 5.48
C PHE A 125 3.71 20.56 6.10
N VAL A 126 4.84 20.70 6.79
CA VAL A 126 5.32 21.99 7.32
C VAL A 126 5.59 23.00 6.20
N SER A 127 6.02 22.54 5.02
CA SER A 127 6.31 23.42 3.88
C SER A 127 5.07 23.97 3.17
N LEU A 128 3.88 23.43 3.44
CA LEU A 128 2.65 23.80 2.75
C LEU A 128 2.00 25.04 3.38
N ASN A 129 1.55 25.97 2.54
CA ASN A 129 0.75 27.10 2.99
C ASN A 129 -0.74 26.74 3.19
N GLU A 130 -1.53 27.66 3.73
CA GLU A 130 -2.96 27.44 4.01
C GLU A 130 -3.76 27.08 2.74
N GLN A 131 -3.48 27.71 1.60
CA GLN A 131 -4.15 27.38 0.34
C GLN A 131 -3.84 25.97 -0.14
N GLN A 132 -2.61 25.49 0.04
CA GLN A 132 -2.18 24.14 -0.32
C GLN A 132 -2.80 23.09 0.61
N LEU A 133 -2.85 23.36 1.92
CA LEU A 133 -3.48 22.48 2.91
C LEU A 133 -4.99 22.35 2.71
N LEU A 134 -5.64 23.39 2.19
CA LEU A 134 -7.06 23.39 1.87
C LEU A 134 -7.38 22.86 0.47
N GLN A 135 -6.37 22.56 -0.38
CA GLN A 135 -6.64 21.91 -1.66
C GLN A 135 -7.33 20.57 -1.44
N THR A 136 -8.25 20.26 -2.34
CA THR A 136 -8.99 19.01 -2.38
C THR A 136 -8.67 18.22 -3.64
N GLY A 137 -8.78 16.90 -3.55
CA GLY A 137 -8.80 16.03 -4.72
C GLY A 137 -9.56 14.75 -4.44
N THR A 138 -9.58 13.87 -5.44
CA THR A 138 -10.28 12.58 -5.34
C THR A 138 -9.30 11.46 -5.02
N ALA A 139 -9.49 10.79 -3.89
CA ALA A 139 -8.74 9.61 -3.50
C ALA A 139 -9.68 8.53 -3.00
N ASN A 140 -9.52 7.30 -3.50
CA ASN A 140 -10.38 6.16 -3.17
C ASN A 140 -11.87 6.51 -3.29
N ASN A 141 -12.25 7.14 -4.41
CA ASN A 141 -13.61 7.61 -4.71
C ASN A 141 -14.20 8.63 -3.73
N ASN A 142 -13.38 9.25 -2.87
CA ASN A 142 -13.79 10.28 -1.93
C ASN A 142 -13.10 11.61 -2.25
N THR A 143 -13.84 12.72 -2.13
CA THR A 143 -13.24 14.06 -2.10
C THR A 143 -12.66 14.30 -0.71
N VAL A 144 -11.39 14.67 -0.64
CA VAL A 144 -10.66 14.88 0.62
C VAL A 144 -9.69 16.04 0.48
N SER A 145 -9.47 16.81 1.55
CA SER A 145 -8.46 17.87 1.58
C SER A 145 -7.07 17.38 2.00
N VAL A 146 -6.02 18.10 1.61
CA VAL A 146 -4.64 17.79 2.03
C VAL A 146 -4.50 17.82 3.56
N ALA A 147 -5.12 18.79 4.23
CA ALA A 147 -5.16 18.85 5.69
C ALA A 147 -5.85 17.62 6.32
N ALA A 148 -6.93 17.13 5.70
CA ALA A 148 -7.60 15.91 6.15
C ALA A 148 -6.71 14.67 5.99
N LEU A 149 -5.90 14.58 4.93
CA LEU A 149 -4.90 13.52 4.76
C LEU A 149 -3.79 13.60 5.81
N ALA A 150 -3.35 14.80 6.21
CA ALA A 150 -2.40 14.95 7.32
C ALA A 150 -3.00 14.41 8.64
N LEU A 151 -4.27 14.71 8.92
CA LEU A 151 -4.98 14.13 10.07
C LEU A 151 -5.12 12.60 9.94
N ALA A 152 -5.39 12.09 8.74
CA ALA A 152 -5.52 10.66 8.50
C ALA A 152 -4.20 9.91 8.75
N ILE A 153 -3.06 10.48 8.34
CA ILE A 153 -1.72 9.93 8.61
C ILE A 153 -1.43 9.87 10.12
N ALA A 154 -1.72 10.94 10.86
CA ALA A 154 -1.54 10.97 12.31
C ALA A 154 -2.49 9.99 13.03
N GLY A 155 -3.76 9.97 12.61
CA GLY A 155 -4.81 9.14 13.16
C GLY A 155 -4.62 7.65 12.88
N HIS A 156 -4.17 7.28 11.69
CA HIS A 156 -3.85 5.90 11.30
C HIS A 156 -2.73 5.34 12.16
N LEU A 157 -1.68 6.13 12.42
CA LEU A 157 -0.64 5.73 13.36
C LEU A 157 -1.18 5.54 14.79
N ARG A 158 -2.04 6.45 15.27
CA ARG A 158 -2.69 6.33 16.59
C ARG A 158 -3.59 5.11 16.71
N HIS A 159 -4.35 4.81 15.65
CA HIS A 159 -5.12 3.58 15.55
C HIS A 159 -4.23 2.37 15.77
N HIS A 160 -3.10 2.30 15.04
CA HIS A 160 -2.18 1.16 15.13
C HIS A 160 -1.38 1.11 16.42
N ILE A 161 -1.05 2.25 17.04
CA ILE A 161 -0.56 2.31 18.43
C ILE A 161 -1.54 1.56 19.34
N GLY A 162 -2.83 1.89 19.27
CA GLY A 162 -3.87 1.23 20.06
C GLY A 162 -4.01 -0.26 19.75
N VAL A 163 -3.85 -0.67 18.48
CA VAL A 163 -3.86 -2.09 18.09
C VAL A 163 -2.66 -2.85 18.70
N ILE A 164 -1.46 -2.28 18.61
CA ILE A 164 -0.24 -2.87 19.18
C ILE A 164 -0.39 -3.07 20.69
N GLU A 165 -0.81 -2.02 21.40
CA GLU A 165 -0.98 -2.06 22.86
C GLU A 165 -2.04 -3.07 23.29
N LYS A 166 -3.19 -3.13 22.60
CA LYS A 166 -4.32 -3.98 22.98
C LYS A 166 -4.15 -5.43 22.57
N ARG A 167 -3.46 -5.71 21.45
CA ARG A 167 -3.44 -7.04 20.83
C ARG A 167 -2.08 -7.72 20.82
N TYR A 168 -0.99 -6.94 20.80
CA TYR A 168 0.36 -7.51 20.68
C TYR A 168 1.14 -7.50 22.00
N LEU A 169 0.93 -6.48 22.83
CA LEU A 169 1.64 -6.30 24.10
C LEU A 169 0.88 -6.81 25.33
N LYS A 170 -0.42 -7.07 25.21
CA LYS A 170 -1.26 -7.68 26.26
C LYS A 170 -1.70 -9.08 25.84
N PRO A 171 -2.06 -9.97 26.78
CA PRO A 171 -2.73 -11.22 26.45
C PRO A 171 -3.99 -10.92 25.62
N TYR A 172 -4.00 -11.38 24.37
CA TYR A 172 -5.15 -11.22 23.48
C TYR A 172 -5.94 -12.53 23.45
N PRO A 173 -7.23 -12.53 23.83
CA PRO A 173 -8.02 -13.74 23.76
C PRO A 173 -8.27 -14.08 22.29
N ALA A 174 -7.67 -15.17 21.82
CA ALA A 174 -8.14 -15.83 20.62
C ALA A 174 -9.51 -16.43 20.96
N LYS A 175 -10.61 -15.79 20.53
CA LYS A 175 -11.91 -16.48 20.56
C LYS A 175 -11.76 -17.78 19.79
N GLU A 176 -12.06 -18.90 20.45
CA GLU A 176 -11.96 -20.24 19.89
C GLU A 176 -12.77 -20.37 18.59
N LYS A 177 -12.14 -21.05 17.63
CA LYS A 177 -12.65 -21.67 16.40
C LYS A 177 -14.12 -21.34 16.05
N SER A 178 -14.32 -20.50 15.03
CA SER A 178 -15.56 -20.57 14.25
C SER A 178 -15.66 -21.98 13.65
N GLN A 179 -16.75 -22.66 14.02
CA GLN A 179 -17.14 -23.98 13.58
C GLN A 179 -16.89 -24.16 12.08
N ALA A 180 -16.04 -25.12 11.72
CA ALA A 180 -16.13 -25.71 10.40
C ALA A 180 -17.53 -26.31 10.29
N ALA A 181 -18.32 -25.83 9.33
CA ALA A 181 -19.60 -26.44 9.01
C ALA A 181 -19.40 -27.96 8.79
N PRO A 182 -20.27 -28.83 9.32
CA PRO A 182 -20.10 -30.26 9.14
C PRO A 182 -20.21 -30.56 7.64
N VAL A 183 -19.14 -31.11 7.08
CA VAL A 183 -19.18 -31.75 5.76
C VAL A 183 -20.25 -32.83 5.85
N LYS A 184 -21.41 -32.60 5.21
CA LYS A 184 -22.44 -33.61 5.04
C LYS A 184 -21.82 -34.76 4.24
N LYS A 185 -21.50 -35.86 4.93
CA LYS A 185 -21.27 -37.15 4.28
C LYS A 185 -22.61 -37.61 3.72
N ASN A 186 -22.83 -37.45 2.42
CA ASN A 186 -23.89 -38.17 1.73
C ASN A 186 -23.48 -39.64 1.64
N ALA A 187 -24.10 -40.46 2.48
CA ALA A 187 -24.08 -41.91 2.37
C ALA A 187 -25.35 -42.37 1.64
N ALA A 188 -25.21 -42.72 0.36
CA ALA A 188 -26.09 -43.57 -0.45
C ALA A 188 -25.44 -43.67 -1.85
N LYS A 189 -25.15 -44.82 -2.46
CA LYS A 189 -25.47 -46.23 -2.22
C LYS A 189 -24.35 -47.08 -2.86
N LYS A 190 -24.08 -48.23 -2.24
CA LYS A 190 -23.37 -49.36 -2.86
C LYS A 190 -24.13 -49.85 -4.11
N ASN A 191 -23.41 -50.14 -5.19
CA ASN A 191 -23.37 -51.44 -5.87
C ASN A 191 -22.85 -51.31 -7.31
N ALA A 192 -21.65 -51.82 -7.56
CA ALA A 192 -21.35 -52.70 -8.70
C ALA A 192 -19.90 -53.16 -8.56
N ALA A 193 -19.74 -54.40 -8.14
CA ALA A 193 -18.47 -55.08 -8.13
C ALA A 193 -18.06 -55.51 -9.55
N LYS A 194 -16.74 -55.61 -9.75
CA LYS A 194 -16.03 -56.50 -10.68
C LYS A 194 -16.12 -56.21 -12.19
N LYS A 195 -14.95 -55.86 -12.74
CA LYS A 195 -14.27 -56.35 -13.97
C LYS A 195 -13.33 -55.21 -14.43
N LYS A 196 -12.05 -55.38 -14.74
CA LYS A 196 -11.12 -56.49 -14.90
C LYS A 196 -9.72 -55.86 -14.86
N ALA A 197 -8.76 -56.60 -14.33
CA ALA A 197 -7.35 -56.35 -14.55
C ALA A 197 -6.94 -56.67 -16.00
N GLU A 198 -5.79 -56.12 -16.37
CA GLU A 198 -4.87 -56.57 -17.43
C GLU A 198 -5.15 -56.08 -18.86
N VAL A 199 -4.27 -55.21 -19.39
CA VAL A 199 -3.32 -55.52 -20.48
C VAL A 199 -2.16 -54.50 -20.46
N LYS A 200 -0.97 -55.06 -20.69
CA LYS A 200 0.40 -54.56 -20.66
C LYS A 200 0.81 -53.63 -21.81
N LYS A 201 1.88 -52.86 -21.51
CA LYS A 201 3.05 -52.48 -22.34
C LYS A 201 2.83 -51.64 -23.60
N LYS A 202 3.62 -50.56 -23.74
CA LYS A 202 4.80 -50.40 -24.64
C LYS A 202 5.17 -48.91 -24.74
N GLU A 203 6.36 -48.54 -24.28
CA GLU A 203 7.51 -48.08 -25.11
C GLU A 203 7.59 -46.54 -25.26
N ALA A 204 8.63 -45.96 -24.64
CA ALA A 204 9.38 -44.82 -25.17
C ALA A 204 10.35 -45.36 -26.27
N PRO A 205 11.02 -44.58 -27.16
CA PRO A 205 11.58 -43.24 -26.91
C PRO A 205 11.60 -42.26 -28.10
N GLY A 206 11.99 -41.00 -27.86
CA GLY A 206 12.23 -40.04 -28.94
C GLY A 206 12.90 -38.74 -28.51
N LYS A 207 14.23 -38.78 -28.32
CA LYS A 207 15.09 -37.60 -28.19
C LYS A 207 15.02 -36.76 -29.48
N LYS A 208 14.87 -35.43 -29.38
CA LYS A 208 15.64 -34.48 -30.20
C LYS A 208 15.98 -33.22 -29.41
N LYS A 209 17.28 -33.04 -29.19
CA LYS A 209 17.95 -31.77 -28.88
C LYS A 209 17.81 -30.85 -30.10
N VAL A 210 17.56 -29.56 -29.89
CA VAL A 210 18.08 -28.50 -30.78
C VAL A 210 18.55 -27.32 -29.93
N ASN A 211 19.78 -26.93 -30.23
CA ASN A 211 20.59 -25.88 -29.61
C ASN A 211 20.03 -24.46 -29.84
N THR A 212 20.21 -23.62 -28.82
CA THR A 212 20.41 -22.16 -28.92
C THR A 212 21.60 -21.79 -29.81
N PRO A 213 21.61 -20.57 -30.34
CA PRO A 213 22.82 -19.76 -30.24
C PRO A 213 22.59 -18.40 -29.58
N LYS A 214 23.47 -18.11 -28.60
CA LYS A 214 23.81 -16.78 -28.09
C LYS A 214 24.39 -15.90 -29.21
N LYS A 215 24.00 -14.63 -29.28
CA LYS A 215 24.83 -13.50 -29.76
C LYS A 215 24.85 -12.48 -28.61
N LYS A 216 25.93 -12.37 -27.82
CA LYS A 216 27.17 -11.59 -28.04
C LYS A 216 26.92 -10.11 -28.38
N SER A 217 27.42 -9.31 -27.43
CA SER A 217 27.38 -7.86 -27.24
C SER A 217 28.54 -7.12 -27.92
N ALA A 218 28.38 -5.78 -27.94
CA ALA A 218 29.37 -4.69 -28.08
C ALA A 218 29.54 -4.06 -29.48
N PRO A 219 30.02 -2.80 -29.61
CA PRO A 219 30.37 -1.80 -28.58
C PRO A 219 29.65 -0.45 -28.70
N ARG A 220 29.78 0.34 -27.63
CA ARG A 220 29.32 1.72 -27.45
C ARG A 220 30.27 2.68 -28.19
N LYS A 221 29.75 3.52 -29.09
CA LYS A 221 30.50 4.67 -29.65
C LYS A 221 30.23 5.91 -28.82
N THR A 222 31.31 6.55 -28.39
CA THR A 222 31.40 7.90 -27.85
C THR A 222 31.38 8.92 -28.98
N THR A 223 30.58 9.98 -28.87
CA THR A 223 30.79 11.25 -29.57
C THR A 223 30.42 12.39 -28.65
N GLU A 224 31.46 13.15 -28.32
CA GLU A 224 31.59 14.61 -28.19
C GLU A 224 30.47 15.45 -27.53
N THR A 225 30.96 16.24 -26.59
CA THR A 225 30.34 17.34 -25.86
C THR A 225 29.82 18.44 -26.77
N GLY A 226 28.53 18.75 -26.64
CA GLY A 226 27.89 19.94 -27.19
C GLY A 226 26.75 20.42 -26.29
N ASP A 227 26.91 21.63 -25.76
CA ASP A 227 25.91 22.54 -25.16
C ASP A 227 24.93 22.02 -24.10
N LEU A 228 25.38 22.06 -22.84
CA LEU A 228 24.53 22.02 -21.64
C LEU A 228 23.80 23.35 -21.43
N LYS A 229 22.71 23.55 -22.19
CA LYS A 229 21.62 24.48 -21.82
C LYS A 229 20.26 23.85 -22.15
N LYS A 230 19.97 22.71 -21.51
CA LYS A 230 18.62 22.10 -21.42
C LYS A 230 18.47 21.32 -20.11
N ASP A 231 18.89 21.91 -19.00
CA ASP A 231 18.78 21.23 -17.72
C ASP A 231 17.43 21.57 -17.08
N VAL A 232 16.66 20.52 -16.81
CA VAL A 232 15.32 20.43 -16.19
C VAL A 232 14.11 20.88 -17.03
N GLY A 233 13.81 20.11 -18.08
CA GLY A 233 12.47 20.10 -18.68
C GLY A 233 12.31 18.97 -19.70
N PHE A 234 11.76 17.82 -19.30
CA PHE A 234 11.30 16.82 -20.26
C PHE A 234 10.15 17.44 -21.07
N ALA A 235 10.41 17.76 -22.34
CA ALA A 235 9.39 18.19 -23.27
C ALA A 235 8.42 17.03 -23.50
N THR A 236 7.14 17.26 -23.21
CA THR A 236 6.06 16.32 -23.58
C THR A 236 5.88 16.31 -25.10
N PRO A 237 5.67 15.14 -25.75
CA PRO A 237 5.27 15.11 -27.15
C PRO A 237 3.87 15.72 -27.29
N LYS A 238 3.72 16.76 -28.13
CA LYS A 238 2.41 17.29 -28.52
C LYS A 238 1.64 16.20 -29.28
N GLY A 239 0.65 15.60 -28.64
CA GLY A 239 -0.24 14.61 -29.24
C GLY A 239 -1.50 15.24 -29.83
N GLY A 240 -1.69 15.07 -31.13
CA GLY A 240 -2.96 14.76 -31.79
C GLY A 240 -4.01 15.86 -31.96
N ALA A 241 -4.11 16.41 -33.17
CA ALA A 241 -5.27 17.17 -33.64
C ALA A 241 -6.55 16.31 -33.65
N PRO A 242 -7.75 16.90 -33.45
CA PRO A 242 -8.99 16.15 -33.39
C PRO A 242 -9.44 15.69 -34.80
N VAL A 243 -9.76 14.39 -34.92
CA VAL A 243 -10.38 13.82 -36.12
C VAL A 243 -11.81 14.33 -36.25
N ARG A 244 -12.09 15.07 -37.33
CA ARG A 244 -13.44 15.49 -37.74
C ARG A 244 -14.33 14.27 -38.02
N LYS A 245 -15.46 14.16 -37.33
CA LYS A 245 -16.57 13.26 -37.72
C LYS A 245 -17.18 13.75 -39.04
N LYS A 246 -17.16 12.93 -40.10
CA LYS A 246 -17.97 13.15 -41.31
C LYS A 246 -19.43 12.82 -41.00
N ALA A 247 -20.32 13.76 -41.29
CA ALA A 247 -21.76 13.57 -41.28
C ALA A 247 -22.19 12.66 -42.45
N ALA A 248 -22.99 11.63 -42.16
CA ALA A 248 -23.68 10.84 -43.18
C ALA A 248 -24.90 11.63 -43.68
N LYS A 249 -24.93 11.94 -44.97
CA LYS A 249 -26.12 12.42 -45.67
C LYS A 249 -27.08 11.24 -45.83
N ARG A 250 -28.30 11.38 -45.31
CA ARG A 250 -29.48 10.65 -45.78
C ARG A 250 -29.96 11.32 -47.07
N LYS A 251 -30.08 10.56 -48.15
CA LYS A 251 -31.14 10.59 -49.16
C LYS A 251 -31.09 9.27 -49.91
#